data_AF-A7NGL4-F1
#
_entry.id   AF-A7NGL4-F1
#
_cell.length_a   1.000
_cell.length_b   1.000
_cell.length_c   1.000
_cell.angle_alpha   90.00
_cell.angle_beta   90.00
_cell.angle_gamma   90.00
#
_symmetry.space_group_name_H-M   'P 1'
#
loop_
_entity.id
_entity.type
_entity.pdbx_description
1 polymer ?
#
loop_
_entity_poly.entity_id
_entity_poly.type
_entity_poly.pdbx_seq_one_letter_code
_entity_poly.pdbx_strand_id
1 'polypeptide(L)'
;MSRRRSRRSSDAGSAVSILLVAPVCAGFFWQSWTQLALAWQVAAVVLACSILFLLFLFFIDLFRALRQRALLQKALLALTPSEFEERVLLLLKDLGWTNLRLRGGSGDRGVDLEGEFQGQRYIVQCKRHTKAVPPSMVRDLAGALHIQRADRALLVTTSSFTRQGYEEACNQPIELWDGDILARKIKEADALRANPAHRRNAWRGRVAVLATFAVANASCVLFAFVSAGAPALTAPAARTSGAPSHTNVTNPTAIPVQTDIPPASPTAIPVQTDIPPASPAPTPTERPVLTTTVFNGGNVRAAPNLRGAVLDQVHAGEIVELLGRSPDGNWFYIRNPRNQVGWTHRTLLNLDAGVDDRLDVLRP
;
A
#
# COMPACT_ATOMS: atom_id res chain seq x y z
N MET A 1 -33.22 10.73 37.15
CA MET A 1 -31.87 10.61 37.77
C MET A 1 -31.27 9.26 37.42
N SER A 2 -30.05 9.20 36.89
CA SER A 2 -29.28 7.94 36.76
C SER A 2 -27.77 8.24 36.80
N ARG A 3 -26.96 7.28 37.28
CA ARG A 3 -25.58 7.56 37.76
C ARG A 3 -24.54 7.56 36.64
N ARG A 4 -23.98 8.73 36.32
CA ARG A 4 -22.80 8.87 35.44
C ARG A 4 -21.52 8.54 36.23
N ARG A 5 -21.11 7.27 36.26
CA ARG A 5 -19.93 6.78 37.01
C ARG A 5 -18.62 7.30 36.39
N SER A 6 -17.78 7.95 37.18
CA SER A 6 -16.49 8.52 36.74
C SER A 6 -15.40 7.45 36.59
N ARG A 7 -14.96 7.19 35.35
CA ARG A 7 -13.70 6.48 35.05
C ARG A 7 -12.62 7.50 34.70
N ARG A 8 -11.93 8.08 35.70
CA ARG A 8 -10.76 8.95 35.47
C ARG A 8 -9.87 9.11 36.72
N SER A 9 -9.13 8.07 37.08
CA SER A 9 -8.16 8.10 38.19
C SER A 9 -7.04 7.05 38.14
N SER A 10 -7.13 6.03 37.27
CA SER A 10 -6.14 4.94 37.17
C SER A 10 -4.75 5.38 36.69
N ASP A 11 -4.71 6.34 35.76
CA ASP A 11 -3.53 6.56 34.93
C ASP A 11 -2.45 7.41 35.62
N ALA A 12 -2.84 8.18 36.66
CA ALA A 12 -1.91 8.94 37.49
C ALA A 12 -1.02 8.02 38.36
N GLY A 13 -1.60 6.96 38.93
CA GLY A 13 -0.87 6.01 39.77
C GLY A 13 0.14 5.18 38.97
N SER A 14 -0.25 4.72 37.77
CA SER A 14 0.65 3.97 36.89
C SER A 14 1.79 4.82 36.35
N ALA A 15 1.53 6.07 35.93
CA ALA A 15 2.57 6.99 35.47
C ALA A 15 3.63 7.28 36.55
N VAL A 16 3.21 7.55 37.79
CA VAL A 16 4.13 7.79 38.92
C VAL A 16 4.90 6.52 39.28
N SER A 17 4.28 5.34 39.22
CA SER A 17 4.96 4.06 39.45
C SER A 17 6.04 3.80 38.40
N ILE A 18 5.76 4.06 37.12
CA ILE A 18 6.73 3.91 36.02
C ILE A 18 7.90 4.88 36.20
N LEU A 19 7.65 6.14 36.56
CA LEU A 19 8.68 7.16 36.80
C LEU A 19 9.66 6.80 37.93
N LEU A 20 9.22 6.08 38.96
CA LEU A 20 10.08 5.65 40.06
C LEU A 20 10.78 4.31 39.79
N VAL A 21 10.12 3.36 39.13
CA VAL A 21 10.67 2.03 38.87
C VAL A 21 11.67 2.03 37.70
N ALA A 22 11.39 2.77 36.62
CA ALA A 22 12.26 2.80 35.43
C ALA A 22 13.72 3.19 35.71
N PRO A 23 14.06 4.27 36.45
CA PRO A 23 15.46 4.61 36.73
C PRO A 23 16.15 3.59 37.64
N VAL A 24 15.42 2.97 38.57
CA VAL A 24 15.96 1.92 39.45
C VAL A 24 16.31 0.67 38.63
N CYS A 25 15.40 0.22 37.75
CA CYS A 25 15.65 -0.89 36.84
C CYS A 25 16.79 -0.59 35.85
N ALA A 26 16.87 0.63 35.32
CA ALA A 26 17.96 1.05 34.45
C ALA A 26 19.33 1.04 35.18
N GLY A 27 19.36 1.49 36.44
CA GLY A 27 20.56 1.44 37.29
C GLY A 27 21.03 0.00 37.55
N PHE A 28 20.12 -0.90 37.94
CA PHE A 28 20.45 -2.32 38.12
C PHE A 28 20.89 -2.99 36.81
N PHE A 29 20.25 -2.67 35.69
CA PHE A 29 20.66 -3.17 34.37
C PHE A 29 22.07 -2.69 33.99
N TRP A 30 22.35 -1.40 34.14
CA TRP A 30 23.67 -0.81 33.86
C TRP A 30 24.79 -1.38 34.75
N GLN A 31 24.52 -1.52 36.06
CA GLN A 31 25.44 -2.15 36.99
C GLN A 31 25.69 -3.62 36.63
N SER A 32 24.66 -4.36 36.22
CA SER A 32 24.81 -5.77 35.80
C SER A 32 25.59 -5.88 34.49
N TRP A 33 25.32 -4.98 33.53
CA TRP A 33 26.00 -4.93 32.23
C TRP A 33 27.49 -4.62 32.37
N THR A 34 27.86 -3.67 33.21
CA THR A 34 29.28 -3.31 33.46
C THR A 34 30.07 -4.40 34.20
N GLN A 35 29.39 -5.37 34.84
CA GLN A 35 30.00 -6.56 35.44
C GLN A 35 30.13 -7.74 34.46
N LEU A 36 29.48 -7.70 33.28
CA LEU A 36 29.75 -8.65 32.20
C LEU A 36 31.10 -8.33 31.54
N ALA A 37 31.89 -9.37 31.26
CA ALA A 37 33.10 -9.24 30.46
C ALA A 37 32.80 -8.66 29.07
N LEU A 38 33.71 -7.84 28.55
CA LEU A 38 33.55 -7.09 27.30
C LEU A 38 33.11 -7.96 26.10
N ALA A 39 33.61 -9.20 26.01
CA ALA A 39 33.22 -10.11 24.93
C ALA A 39 31.73 -10.53 24.99
N TRP A 40 31.16 -10.70 26.18
CA TRP A 40 29.72 -10.96 26.35
C TRP A 40 28.88 -9.71 26.07
N GLN A 41 29.36 -8.51 26.42
CA GLN A 41 28.73 -7.24 26.03
C GLN A 41 28.67 -7.10 24.49
N VAL A 42 29.79 -7.37 23.80
CA VAL A 42 29.85 -7.35 22.32
C VAL A 42 28.91 -8.37 21.70
N ALA A 43 28.89 -9.62 22.19
CA ALA A 43 28.00 -10.66 21.67
C ALA A 43 26.51 -10.29 21.82
N ALA A 44 26.13 -9.71 22.97
CA ALA A 44 24.76 -9.24 23.20
C ALA A 44 24.37 -8.05 22.28
N VAL A 45 25.29 -7.12 22.01
CA VAL A 45 25.06 -6.01 21.06
C VAL A 45 24.91 -6.53 19.63
N VAL A 46 25.75 -7.48 19.19
CA VAL A 46 25.66 -8.09 17.85
C VAL A 46 24.32 -8.82 17.67
N LEU A 47 23.85 -9.53 18.71
CA LEU A 47 22.54 -10.19 18.71
C LEU A 47 21.38 -9.19 18.63
N ALA A 48 21.42 -8.12 19.44
CA ALA A 48 20.41 -7.07 19.41
C ALA A 48 20.33 -6.38 18.04
N CYS A 49 21.48 -6.01 17.46
CA CYS A 49 21.57 -5.44 16.11
C CYS A 49 21.06 -6.40 15.02
N SER A 50 21.35 -7.70 15.14
CA SER A 50 20.85 -8.73 14.22
C SER A 50 19.32 -8.84 14.28
N ILE A 51 18.74 -8.86 15.48
CA ILE A 51 17.28 -8.90 15.69
C ILE A 51 16.63 -7.63 15.13
N LEU A 52 17.16 -6.45 15.43
CA LEU A 52 16.67 -5.17 14.91
C LEU A 52 16.72 -5.11 13.37
N PHE A 53 17.79 -5.62 12.75
CA PHE A 53 17.91 -5.67 11.30
C PHE A 53 16.90 -6.64 10.66
N LEU A 54 16.68 -7.82 11.26
CA LEU A 54 15.67 -8.77 10.77
C LEU A 54 14.24 -8.22 10.95
N LEU A 55 13.95 -7.52 12.06
CA LEU A 55 12.69 -6.80 12.25
C LEU A 55 12.51 -5.66 11.24
N PHE A 56 13.58 -4.93 10.91
CA PHE A 56 13.57 -3.89 9.87
C PHE A 56 13.31 -4.46 8.47
N LEU A 57 13.95 -5.58 8.10
CA LEU A 57 13.66 -6.28 6.84
C LEU A 57 12.21 -6.80 6.80
N PHE A 58 11.72 -7.37 7.90
CA PHE A 58 10.33 -7.82 8.02
C PHE A 58 9.34 -6.64 7.85
N PHE A 59 9.58 -5.51 8.52
CA PHE A 59 8.77 -4.30 8.35
C PHE A 59 8.82 -3.77 6.92
N ILE A 60 9.98 -3.79 6.26
CA ILE A 60 10.13 -3.40 4.86
C ILE A 60 9.30 -4.32 3.95
N ASP A 61 9.39 -5.64 4.09
CA ASP A 61 8.63 -6.58 3.24
C ASP A 61 7.11 -6.52 3.55
N LEU A 62 6.71 -6.24 4.80
CA LEU A 62 5.32 -5.96 5.19
C LEU A 62 4.80 -4.66 4.54
N PHE A 63 5.56 -3.55 4.64
CA PHE A 63 5.20 -2.28 3.99
C PHE A 63 5.19 -2.40 2.47
N ARG A 64 6.11 -3.16 1.86
CA ARG A 64 6.10 -3.50 0.43
C ARG A 64 4.83 -4.27 0.07
N ALA A 65 4.46 -5.29 0.83
CA ALA A 65 3.25 -6.07 0.57
C ALA A 65 1.97 -5.22 0.66
N LEU A 66 1.86 -4.36 1.67
CA LEU A 66 0.73 -3.43 1.83
C LEU A 66 0.68 -2.39 0.69
N ARG A 67 1.82 -1.76 0.34
CA ARG A 67 1.90 -0.83 -0.78
C ARG A 67 1.56 -1.50 -2.12
N GLN A 68 2.00 -2.74 -2.35
CA GLN A 68 1.64 -3.51 -3.55
C GLN A 68 0.13 -3.73 -3.67
N ARG A 69 -0.57 -4.10 -2.57
CA ARG A 69 -2.04 -4.23 -2.59
C ARG A 69 -2.72 -2.91 -2.96
N ALA A 70 -2.32 -1.80 -2.32
CA ALA A 70 -2.88 -0.48 -2.58
C ALA A 70 -2.62 0.01 -4.02
N LEU A 71 -1.46 -0.28 -4.59
CA LEU A 71 -1.15 0.05 -5.99
C LEU A 71 -1.93 -0.84 -6.98
N LEU A 72 -2.04 -2.14 -6.70
CA LEU A 72 -2.81 -3.08 -7.52
C LEU A 72 -4.31 -2.72 -7.52
N GLN A 73 -4.88 -2.40 -6.36
CA GLN A 73 -6.27 -1.96 -6.26
C GLN A 73 -6.51 -0.65 -7.01
N LYS A 74 -5.59 0.31 -6.93
CA LYS A 74 -5.65 1.54 -7.74
C LYS A 74 -5.59 1.27 -9.24
N ALA A 75 -4.73 0.35 -9.68
CA ALA A 75 -4.66 -0.05 -11.09
C ALA A 75 -5.97 -0.71 -11.58
N LEU A 76 -6.52 -1.67 -10.81
CA LEU A 76 -7.77 -2.35 -11.14
C LEU A 76 -9.00 -1.42 -11.12
N LEU A 77 -8.98 -0.37 -10.29
CA LEU A 77 -10.03 0.66 -10.27
C LEU A 77 -9.88 1.69 -11.40
N ALA A 78 -8.68 1.88 -11.94
CA ALA A 78 -8.41 2.78 -13.07
C ALA A 78 -8.86 2.19 -14.43
N LEU A 79 -8.84 0.86 -14.56
CA LEU A 79 -9.46 0.15 -15.70
C LEU A 79 -10.95 0.46 -15.80
N THR A 80 -11.48 0.57 -17.01
CA THR A 80 -12.93 0.55 -17.28
C THR A 80 -13.56 -0.79 -16.86
N PRO A 81 -14.91 -0.90 -16.77
CA PRO A 81 -15.57 -2.17 -16.44
C PRO A 81 -15.17 -3.32 -17.38
N SER A 82 -15.18 -3.08 -18.69
CA SER A 82 -14.86 -4.12 -19.69
C SER A 82 -13.37 -4.47 -19.76
N GLU A 83 -12.46 -3.52 -19.53
CA GLU A 83 -11.04 -3.85 -19.31
C GLU A 83 -10.82 -4.66 -18.02
N PHE A 84 -11.64 -4.48 -16.99
CA PHE A 84 -11.59 -5.29 -15.77
C PHE A 84 -12.13 -6.71 -16.03
N GLU A 85 -13.22 -6.84 -16.79
CA GLU A 85 -13.76 -8.14 -17.26
C GLU A 85 -12.71 -8.91 -18.09
N GLU A 86 -12.08 -8.26 -19.08
CA GLU A 86 -10.99 -8.84 -19.86
C GLU A 86 -9.76 -9.16 -19.00
N ARG A 87 -9.41 -8.31 -18.03
CA ARG A 87 -8.30 -8.58 -17.08
C ARG A 87 -8.57 -9.83 -16.24
N VAL A 88 -9.82 -10.08 -15.86
CA VAL A 88 -10.23 -11.31 -15.14
C VAL A 88 -10.23 -12.50 -16.10
N LEU A 89 -10.70 -12.37 -17.35
CA LEU A 89 -10.61 -13.43 -18.37
C LEU A 89 -9.15 -13.90 -18.56
N LEU A 90 -8.21 -12.97 -18.71
CA LEU A 90 -6.78 -13.27 -18.84
C LEU A 90 -6.22 -13.96 -17.59
N LEU A 91 -6.60 -13.48 -16.39
CA LEU A 91 -6.20 -14.09 -15.13
C LEU A 91 -6.70 -15.54 -14.98
N LEU A 92 -7.96 -15.82 -15.33
CA LEU A 92 -8.51 -17.18 -15.28
C LEU A 92 -7.77 -18.10 -16.27
N LYS A 93 -7.41 -17.58 -17.45
CA LYS A 93 -6.60 -18.31 -18.45
C LYS A 93 -5.21 -18.66 -17.92
N ASP A 94 -4.54 -17.74 -17.20
CA ASP A 94 -3.25 -18.02 -16.54
C ASP A 94 -3.35 -19.08 -15.43
N LEU A 95 -4.51 -19.16 -14.78
CA LEU A 95 -4.83 -20.15 -13.75
C LEU A 95 -5.31 -21.49 -14.33
N GLY A 96 -5.22 -21.69 -15.65
CA GLY A 96 -5.51 -22.97 -16.31
C GLY A 96 -7.00 -23.22 -16.62
N TRP A 97 -7.84 -22.18 -16.66
CA TRP A 97 -9.24 -22.31 -17.05
C TRP A 97 -9.38 -22.47 -18.57
N THR A 98 -10.35 -23.29 -18.99
CA THR A 98 -10.61 -23.66 -20.39
C THR A 98 -11.95 -23.09 -20.88
N ASN A 99 -12.17 -23.10 -22.20
CA ASN A 99 -13.42 -22.66 -22.84
C ASN A 99 -13.93 -21.26 -22.44
N LEU A 100 -13.03 -20.40 -21.95
CA LEU A 100 -13.29 -19.04 -21.50
C LEU A 100 -13.85 -18.14 -22.62
N ARG A 101 -14.92 -17.40 -22.33
CA ARG A 101 -15.59 -16.44 -23.21
C ARG A 101 -16.02 -15.20 -22.44
N LEU A 102 -15.82 -14.02 -23.04
CA LEU A 102 -16.50 -12.79 -22.63
C LEU A 102 -17.96 -12.84 -23.11
N ARG A 103 -18.89 -12.40 -22.27
CA ARG A 103 -20.23 -11.96 -22.68
C ARG A 103 -20.25 -10.45 -22.64
N GLY A 104 -20.66 -9.82 -23.75
CA GLY A 104 -20.65 -8.37 -23.91
C GLY A 104 -21.99 -7.88 -24.43
N GLY A 105 -22.89 -7.50 -23.53
CA GLY A 105 -24.21 -7.06 -23.92
C GLY A 105 -25.02 -6.41 -22.79
N SER A 106 -25.73 -5.34 -23.15
CA SER A 106 -26.85 -4.80 -22.35
C SER A 106 -28.05 -5.75 -22.39
N GLY A 107 -27.91 -6.91 -21.75
CA GLY A 107 -28.90 -8.00 -21.76
C GLY A 107 -28.46 -9.26 -21.01
N ASP A 108 -27.17 -9.38 -20.66
CA ASP A 108 -26.50 -10.62 -20.21
C ASP A 108 -26.88 -11.11 -18.80
N ARG A 109 -27.94 -10.55 -18.21
CA ARG A 109 -28.49 -10.85 -16.87
C ARG A 109 -27.44 -10.78 -15.74
N GLY A 110 -26.37 -10.03 -15.97
CA GLY A 110 -25.26 -9.85 -15.03
C GLY A 110 -24.17 -10.93 -15.07
N VAL A 111 -24.12 -11.81 -16.07
CA VAL A 111 -23.00 -12.76 -16.21
C VAL A 111 -22.06 -12.32 -17.32
N ASP A 112 -20.91 -11.82 -16.90
CA ASP A 112 -19.96 -11.09 -17.75
C ASP A 112 -18.94 -12.03 -18.42
N LEU A 113 -18.61 -13.19 -17.83
CA LEU A 113 -17.82 -14.27 -18.48
C LEU A 113 -18.45 -15.66 -18.30
N GLU A 114 -18.11 -16.58 -19.21
CA GLU A 114 -18.31 -18.04 -19.05
C GLU A 114 -16.97 -18.77 -19.20
N GLY A 115 -16.85 -19.96 -18.62
CA GLY A 115 -15.71 -20.84 -18.83
C GLY A 115 -15.86 -22.18 -18.11
N GLU A 116 -14.81 -22.99 -18.17
CA GLU A 116 -14.74 -24.30 -17.52
C GLU A 116 -13.47 -24.42 -16.68
N PHE A 117 -13.62 -25.04 -15.49
CA PHE A 117 -12.51 -25.34 -14.60
C PHE A 117 -12.75 -26.69 -13.94
N GLN A 118 -11.76 -27.59 -14.01
CA GLN A 118 -11.83 -28.95 -13.45
C GLN A 118 -13.11 -29.72 -13.88
N GLY A 119 -13.49 -29.60 -15.15
CA GLY A 119 -14.67 -30.26 -15.74
C GLY A 119 -16.03 -29.70 -15.34
N GLN A 120 -16.08 -28.63 -14.55
CA GLN A 120 -17.32 -27.92 -14.19
C GLN A 120 -17.43 -26.64 -15.01
N ARG A 121 -18.65 -26.29 -15.47
CA ARG A 121 -18.94 -25.00 -16.11
C ARG A 121 -19.17 -23.94 -15.05
N TYR A 122 -18.46 -22.84 -15.20
CA TYR A 122 -18.52 -21.67 -14.34
C TYR A 122 -19.10 -20.48 -15.10
N ILE A 123 -19.98 -19.76 -14.43
CA ILE A 123 -20.37 -18.41 -14.80
C ILE A 123 -19.61 -17.41 -13.92
N VAL A 124 -19.13 -16.31 -14.49
CA VAL A 124 -18.36 -15.29 -13.76
C VAL A 124 -19.05 -13.94 -13.86
N GLN A 125 -19.20 -13.27 -12.72
CA GLN A 125 -19.62 -11.89 -12.63
C GLN A 125 -18.47 -11.05 -12.06
N CYS A 126 -18.07 -10.01 -12.79
CA CYS A 126 -16.96 -9.11 -12.52
C CYS A 126 -17.50 -7.73 -12.11
N LYS A 127 -17.17 -7.26 -10.91
CA LYS A 127 -17.78 -6.05 -10.32
C LYS A 127 -16.72 -5.13 -9.73
N ARG A 128 -16.24 -4.21 -10.57
CA ARG A 128 -15.31 -3.11 -10.25
C ARG A 128 -16.00 -2.05 -9.36
N HIS A 129 -15.94 -2.24 -8.04
CA HIS A 129 -16.49 -1.34 -7.02
C HIS A 129 -15.45 -0.93 -5.96
N THR A 130 -15.72 0.20 -5.29
CA THR A 130 -14.95 0.71 -4.14
C THR A 130 -15.62 0.41 -2.80
N LYS A 131 -16.96 0.33 -2.77
CA LYS A 131 -17.77 -0.03 -1.59
C LYS A 131 -17.95 -1.54 -1.50
N ALA A 132 -18.29 -2.04 -0.32
CA ALA A 132 -18.56 -3.46 -0.11
C ALA A 132 -19.81 -3.94 -0.88
N VAL A 133 -19.76 -5.14 -1.43
CA VAL A 133 -20.81 -5.73 -2.28
C VAL A 133 -21.99 -6.25 -1.42
N PRO A 134 -23.25 -5.91 -1.76
CA PRO A 134 -24.44 -6.31 -0.99
C PRO A 134 -24.89 -7.75 -1.31
N PRO A 135 -25.68 -8.40 -0.41
CA PRO A 135 -26.18 -9.76 -0.60
C PRO A 135 -27.29 -9.89 -1.67
N SER A 136 -27.78 -8.79 -2.25
CA SER A 136 -28.62 -8.88 -3.46
C SER A 136 -27.84 -9.49 -4.61
N MET A 137 -26.62 -9.01 -4.87
CA MET A 137 -25.80 -9.39 -6.02
C MET A 137 -25.42 -10.88 -6.03
N VAL A 138 -25.27 -11.49 -4.84
CA VAL A 138 -25.07 -12.94 -4.68
C VAL A 138 -26.33 -13.72 -5.10
N ARG A 139 -27.52 -13.27 -4.68
CA ARG A 139 -28.80 -13.88 -5.05
C ARG A 139 -29.16 -13.67 -6.52
N ASP A 140 -28.82 -12.51 -7.08
CA ASP A 140 -28.99 -12.21 -8.50
C ASP A 140 -28.14 -13.19 -9.35
N LEU A 141 -26.89 -13.44 -8.94
CA LEU A 141 -26.00 -14.43 -9.55
C LEU A 141 -26.47 -15.88 -9.35
N ALA A 142 -27.06 -16.21 -8.19
CA ALA A 142 -27.69 -17.51 -7.95
C ALA A 142 -28.87 -17.77 -8.91
N GLY A 143 -29.69 -16.75 -9.16
CA GLY A 143 -30.73 -16.79 -10.20
C GLY A 143 -30.15 -17.02 -11.59
N ALA A 144 -29.08 -16.32 -11.94
CA ALA A 144 -28.41 -16.48 -13.23
C ALA A 144 -27.80 -17.88 -13.44
N LEU A 145 -27.22 -18.49 -12.39
CA LEU A 145 -26.71 -19.86 -12.40
C LEU A 145 -27.78 -20.86 -12.85
N HIS A 146 -28.95 -20.83 -12.21
CA HIS A 146 -30.06 -21.73 -12.53
C HIS A 146 -30.62 -21.51 -13.94
N ILE A 147 -30.68 -20.25 -14.40
CA ILE A 147 -31.12 -19.90 -15.76
C ILE A 147 -30.15 -20.44 -16.82
N GLN A 148 -28.84 -20.33 -16.58
CA GLN A 148 -27.80 -20.71 -17.55
C GLN A 148 -27.36 -22.17 -17.46
N ARG A 149 -27.81 -22.91 -16.42
CA ARG A 149 -27.47 -24.33 -16.16
C ARG A 149 -25.96 -24.56 -16.06
N ALA A 150 -25.25 -23.60 -15.46
CA ALA A 150 -23.87 -23.76 -15.05
C ALA A 150 -23.78 -24.50 -13.72
N ASP A 151 -22.66 -25.17 -13.48
CA ASP A 151 -22.47 -26.06 -12.34
C ASP A 151 -22.04 -25.27 -11.09
N ARG A 152 -21.29 -24.17 -11.29
CA ARG A 152 -20.84 -23.23 -10.24
C ARG A 152 -20.83 -21.78 -10.74
N ALA A 153 -20.78 -20.82 -9.82
CA ALA A 153 -20.59 -19.40 -10.14
C ALA A 153 -19.37 -18.81 -9.42
N LEU A 154 -18.84 -17.71 -9.95
CA LEU A 154 -17.74 -16.94 -9.39
C LEU A 154 -18.05 -15.44 -9.42
N LEU A 155 -18.06 -14.78 -8.26
CA LEU A 155 -18.26 -13.34 -8.13
C LEU A 155 -16.94 -12.66 -7.76
N VAL A 156 -16.38 -11.86 -8.67
CA VAL A 156 -15.08 -11.20 -8.54
C VAL A 156 -15.25 -9.70 -8.31
N THR A 157 -14.62 -9.14 -7.28
CA THR A 157 -14.68 -7.70 -7.00
C THR A 157 -13.34 -7.08 -6.59
N THR A 158 -13.21 -5.78 -6.85
CA THR A 158 -12.07 -4.93 -6.43
C THR A 158 -12.17 -4.41 -5.00
N SER A 159 -13.30 -4.65 -4.31
CA SER A 159 -13.53 -4.30 -2.91
C SER A 159 -13.63 -5.56 -2.02
N SER A 160 -14.67 -5.68 -1.21
CA SER A 160 -14.94 -6.80 -0.31
C SER A 160 -16.43 -7.11 -0.30
N PHE A 161 -16.83 -8.28 0.18
CA PHE A 161 -18.25 -8.58 0.38
C PHE A 161 -18.71 -8.11 1.77
N THR A 162 -19.99 -7.74 1.86
CA THR A 162 -20.64 -7.58 3.17
C THR A 162 -20.70 -8.93 3.89
N ARG A 163 -20.75 -8.92 5.23
CA ARG A 163 -20.89 -10.14 6.05
C ARG A 163 -22.06 -11.02 5.57
N GLN A 164 -23.22 -10.39 5.33
CA GLN A 164 -24.41 -11.05 4.78
C GLN A 164 -24.17 -11.65 3.39
N GLY A 165 -23.33 -11.04 2.54
CA GLY A 165 -22.95 -11.60 1.24
C GLY A 165 -22.16 -12.90 1.35
N TYR A 166 -21.26 -13.03 2.33
CA TYR A 166 -20.60 -14.30 2.64
C TYR A 166 -21.59 -15.32 3.21
N GLU A 167 -22.45 -14.92 4.16
CA GLU A 167 -23.46 -15.80 4.79
C GLU A 167 -24.49 -16.35 3.77
N GLU A 168 -24.87 -15.56 2.77
CA GLU A 168 -25.70 -15.96 1.63
C GLU A 168 -24.99 -16.98 0.73
N ALA A 169 -23.74 -16.71 0.35
CA ALA A 169 -22.96 -17.58 -0.54
C ALA A 169 -22.61 -18.94 0.09
N CYS A 170 -22.48 -19.02 1.43
CA CYS A 170 -22.13 -20.27 2.13
C CYS A 170 -23.05 -21.47 1.83
N ASN A 171 -24.29 -21.24 1.42
CA ASN A 171 -25.28 -22.29 1.13
C ASN A 171 -25.51 -22.51 -0.38
N GLN A 172 -24.68 -21.91 -1.24
CA GLN A 172 -24.86 -21.86 -2.69
C GLN A 172 -23.54 -22.25 -3.39
N PRO A 173 -23.57 -22.77 -4.63
CA PRO A 173 -22.35 -23.16 -5.36
C PRO A 173 -21.60 -21.93 -5.96
N ILE A 174 -21.53 -20.84 -5.20
CA ILE A 174 -20.96 -19.54 -5.60
C ILE A 174 -19.65 -19.31 -4.85
N GLU A 175 -18.57 -19.09 -5.59
CA GLU A 175 -17.28 -18.68 -5.05
C GLU A 175 -17.16 -17.15 -5.05
N LEU A 176 -16.65 -16.58 -3.95
CA LEU A 176 -16.49 -15.13 -3.79
C LEU A 176 -15.01 -14.75 -3.81
N TRP A 177 -14.58 -13.94 -4.78
CA TRP A 177 -13.22 -13.39 -4.87
C TRP A 177 -13.24 -11.89 -4.55
N ASP A 178 -12.95 -11.56 -3.29
CA ASP A 178 -12.69 -10.18 -2.87
C ASP A 178 -11.31 -9.69 -3.37
N GLY A 179 -10.99 -8.41 -3.14
CA GLY A 179 -9.73 -7.81 -3.56
C GLY A 179 -8.47 -8.46 -2.98
N ASP A 180 -8.56 -9.15 -1.83
CA ASP A 180 -7.44 -9.86 -1.20
C ASP A 180 -7.30 -11.31 -1.71
N ILE A 181 -8.39 -11.95 -2.13
CA ILE A 181 -8.36 -13.20 -2.92
C ILE A 181 -7.84 -12.91 -4.33
N LEU A 182 -8.38 -11.88 -5.00
CA LEU A 182 -7.97 -11.45 -6.34
C LEU A 182 -6.48 -11.05 -6.38
N ALA A 183 -5.99 -10.28 -5.40
CA ALA A 183 -4.57 -9.95 -5.29
C ALA A 183 -3.66 -11.15 -5.02
N ARG A 184 -4.16 -12.22 -4.38
CA ARG A 184 -3.45 -13.50 -4.25
C ARG A 184 -3.46 -14.28 -5.56
N LYS A 185 -4.61 -14.36 -6.25
CA LYS A 185 -4.76 -15.06 -7.53
C LYS A 185 -3.91 -14.45 -8.64
N ILE A 186 -3.81 -13.12 -8.71
CA ILE A 186 -2.89 -12.41 -9.62
C ILE A 186 -1.42 -12.81 -9.32
N LYS A 187 -1.02 -12.84 -8.05
CA LYS A 187 0.33 -13.28 -7.65
C LYS A 187 0.58 -14.77 -7.89
N GLU A 188 -0.45 -15.60 -7.90
CA GLU A 188 -0.39 -17.02 -8.24
C GLU A 188 -0.16 -17.20 -9.75
N ALA A 189 -0.94 -16.51 -10.58
CA ALA A 189 -0.75 -16.46 -12.03
C ALA A 189 0.64 -15.92 -12.43
N ASP A 190 1.09 -14.81 -11.83
CA ASP A 190 2.44 -14.28 -12.04
C ASP A 190 3.53 -15.27 -11.60
N ALA A 191 3.28 -16.06 -10.54
CA ALA A 191 4.23 -17.09 -10.08
C ALA A 191 4.22 -18.38 -10.93
N LEU A 192 3.13 -18.65 -11.67
CA LEU A 192 3.05 -19.71 -12.69
C LEU A 192 3.76 -19.28 -13.98
N ARG A 193 3.65 -18.01 -14.37
CA ARG A 193 4.41 -17.39 -15.47
C ARG A 193 5.90 -17.27 -15.17
N ALA A 194 6.28 -17.05 -13.91
CA ALA A 194 7.67 -16.80 -13.52
C ALA A 194 8.53 -18.08 -13.54
N ASN A 195 9.64 -18.04 -14.30
CA ASN A 195 10.61 -19.12 -14.40
C ASN A 195 11.08 -19.62 -13.00
N PRO A 196 11.02 -20.94 -12.70
CA PRO A 196 11.38 -21.49 -11.39
C PRO A 196 12.85 -21.26 -10.98
N ALA A 197 13.75 -20.89 -11.90
CA ALA A 197 15.09 -20.40 -11.56
C ALA A 197 15.04 -19.11 -10.71
N HIS A 198 14.16 -18.17 -11.01
CA HIS A 198 14.04 -16.91 -10.27
C HIS A 198 13.58 -17.16 -8.82
N ARG A 199 12.59 -18.04 -8.62
CA ARG A 199 12.11 -18.46 -7.29
C ARG A 199 13.22 -19.09 -6.45
N ARG A 200 14.03 -19.98 -7.04
CA ARG A 200 15.19 -20.59 -6.37
C ARG A 200 16.24 -19.56 -5.96
N ASN A 201 16.55 -18.60 -6.83
CA ASN A 201 17.55 -17.56 -6.54
C ASN A 201 17.09 -16.61 -5.43
N ALA A 202 15.83 -16.18 -5.43
CA ALA A 202 15.26 -15.35 -4.37
C ALA A 202 15.23 -16.07 -3.00
N TRP A 203 14.93 -17.38 -2.99
CA TRP A 203 15.01 -18.19 -1.77
C TRP A 203 16.45 -18.36 -1.28
N ARG A 204 17.40 -18.69 -2.17
CA ARG A 204 18.84 -18.79 -1.83
C ARG A 204 19.38 -17.49 -1.24
N GLY A 205 18.99 -16.33 -1.77
CA GLY A 205 19.38 -15.03 -1.23
C GLY A 205 18.90 -14.81 0.21
N ARG A 206 17.63 -15.12 0.50
CA ARG A 206 17.06 -15.04 1.86
C ARG A 206 17.74 -16.00 2.84
N VAL A 207 17.97 -17.25 2.42
CA VAL A 207 18.67 -18.26 3.23
C VAL A 207 20.12 -17.86 3.49
N ALA A 208 20.83 -17.32 2.49
CA ALA A 208 22.20 -16.83 2.65
C ALA A 208 22.29 -15.70 3.68
N VAL A 209 21.40 -14.70 3.62
CA VAL A 209 21.35 -13.61 4.61
C VAL A 209 21.11 -14.15 6.03
N LEU A 210 20.14 -15.04 6.21
CA LEU A 210 19.86 -15.67 7.51
C LEU A 210 21.05 -16.50 8.01
N ALA A 211 21.72 -17.24 7.13
CA ALA A 211 22.91 -18.01 7.46
C ALA A 211 24.09 -17.11 7.86
N THR A 212 24.33 -15.98 7.17
CA THR A 212 25.35 -15.00 7.56
C THR A 212 25.08 -14.43 8.95
N PHE A 213 23.85 -14.06 9.28
CA PHE A 213 23.51 -13.63 10.64
C PHE A 213 23.66 -14.75 11.67
N ALA A 214 23.24 -15.98 11.37
CA ALA A 214 23.40 -17.11 12.28
C ALA A 214 24.88 -17.40 12.57
N VAL A 215 25.74 -17.42 11.54
CA VAL A 215 27.19 -17.62 11.68
C VAL A 215 27.83 -16.46 12.47
N ALA A 216 27.51 -15.21 12.14
CA ALA A 216 28.08 -14.05 12.86
C ALA A 216 27.73 -14.07 14.37
N ASN A 217 26.48 -14.36 14.72
CA ASN A 217 26.06 -14.47 16.12
C ASN A 217 26.72 -15.67 16.82
N ALA A 218 26.79 -16.84 16.16
CA ALA A 218 27.47 -18.01 16.71
C ALA A 218 28.97 -17.75 16.95
N SER A 219 29.66 -17.08 16.01
CA SER A 219 31.06 -16.69 16.17
C SER A 219 31.28 -15.73 17.33
N CYS A 220 30.41 -14.72 17.51
CA CYS A 220 30.52 -13.79 18.64
C CYS A 220 30.25 -14.47 20.00
N VAL A 221 29.26 -15.35 20.09
CA VAL A 221 28.97 -16.11 21.33
C VAL A 221 30.09 -17.11 21.64
N LEU A 222 30.62 -17.82 20.63
CA LEU A 222 31.76 -18.72 20.81
C LEU A 222 33.01 -17.96 21.26
N PHE A 223 33.29 -16.80 20.66
CA PHE A 223 34.40 -15.93 21.09
C PHE A 223 34.23 -15.45 22.54
N ALA A 224 33.01 -15.06 22.94
CA ALA A 224 32.74 -14.68 24.33
C ALA A 224 32.96 -15.84 25.31
N PHE A 225 32.50 -17.05 24.96
CA PHE A 225 32.70 -18.24 25.77
C PHE A 225 34.18 -18.66 25.90
N VAL A 226 34.96 -18.55 24.81
CA VAL A 226 36.40 -18.89 24.81
C VAL A 226 37.24 -17.83 25.54
N SER A 227 36.90 -16.54 25.43
CA SER A 227 37.70 -15.44 26.00
C SER A 227 37.34 -15.08 27.45
N ALA A 228 36.09 -15.32 27.89
CA ALA A 228 35.60 -14.93 29.21
C ALA A 228 34.94 -16.09 30.00
N GLY A 229 34.86 -17.29 29.42
CA GLY A 229 34.15 -18.42 30.02
C GLY A 229 32.63 -18.26 30.01
N ALA A 230 31.94 -19.20 30.67
CA ALA A 230 30.52 -19.08 30.95
C ALA A 230 30.28 -17.97 32.00
N PRO A 231 29.24 -17.12 31.85
CA PRO A 231 28.95 -16.08 32.82
C PRO A 231 28.57 -16.71 34.17
N ALA A 232 29.34 -16.40 35.22
CA ALA A 232 29.11 -16.96 36.55
C ALA A 232 27.78 -16.47 37.13
N LEU A 233 26.88 -17.40 37.48
CA LEU A 233 25.63 -17.12 38.18
C LEU A 233 25.88 -16.93 39.67
N THR A 234 26.61 -15.87 40.01
CA THR A 234 26.95 -15.52 41.40
C THR A 234 25.69 -15.08 42.14
N ALA A 235 25.13 -15.96 42.97
CA ALA A 235 23.97 -15.65 43.80
C ALA A 235 24.31 -14.47 44.76
N PRO A 236 23.41 -13.49 44.94
CA PRO A 236 23.70 -12.32 45.77
C PRO A 236 23.79 -12.72 47.24
N ALA A 237 24.93 -12.42 47.87
CA ALA A 237 25.12 -12.64 49.31
C ALA A 237 24.08 -11.86 50.14
N ALA A 238 23.58 -12.48 51.21
CA ALA A 238 22.57 -11.88 52.07
C ALA A 238 23.10 -10.61 52.75
N ARG A 239 22.36 -9.49 52.61
CA ARG A 239 22.67 -8.24 53.32
C ARG A 239 22.12 -8.29 54.74
N THR A 240 23.00 -8.20 55.73
CA THR A 240 22.63 -8.08 57.14
C THR A 240 22.00 -6.71 57.42
N SER A 241 21.05 -6.72 58.35
CA SER A 241 20.18 -5.62 58.77
C SER A 241 20.88 -4.34 59.25
N GLY A 242 20.30 -3.19 58.90
CA GLY A 242 20.50 -1.90 59.58
C GLY A 242 19.26 -1.01 59.40
N ALA A 243 18.64 -0.58 60.49
CA ALA A 243 17.33 0.10 60.51
C ALA A 243 17.33 1.22 61.60
N PRO A 244 16.31 2.11 61.68
CA PRO A 244 16.58 3.55 61.51
C PRO A 244 16.41 4.43 62.76
N SER A 245 16.90 5.69 62.68
CA SER A 245 16.76 6.71 63.74
C SER A 245 16.41 8.11 63.23
N HIS A 246 15.13 8.48 63.39
CA HIS A 246 14.61 9.74 63.98
C HIS A 246 15.34 11.11 63.81
N THR A 247 14.65 12.05 63.14
CA THR A 247 14.20 13.42 63.59
C THR A 247 15.09 14.30 64.51
N ASN A 248 15.11 15.64 64.45
CA ASN A 248 14.03 16.58 64.08
C ASN A 248 14.45 18.05 63.72
N VAL A 249 13.51 18.76 63.09
CA VAL A 249 13.27 20.21 62.85
C VAL A 249 14.07 21.31 63.60
N THR A 250 14.41 22.41 62.89
CA THR A 250 14.24 23.84 63.33
C THR A 250 14.23 24.85 62.15
N ASN A 251 13.68 26.05 62.37
CA ASN A 251 13.49 27.22 61.45
C ASN A 251 13.75 28.53 62.29
N PRO A 252 13.47 29.82 61.94
CA PRO A 252 12.83 30.47 60.76
C PRO A 252 13.45 31.85 60.30
N THR A 253 12.65 32.69 59.58
CA THR A 253 12.79 34.16 59.27
C THR A 253 13.49 34.49 57.92
N ALA A 254 12.94 35.11 56.84
CA ALA A 254 11.87 36.12 56.54
C ALA A 254 12.36 37.61 56.66
N ILE A 255 11.86 38.69 56.00
CA ILE A 255 10.77 39.05 55.02
C ILE A 255 11.07 40.51 54.49
N PRO A 256 10.35 41.24 53.56
CA PRO A 256 9.43 40.98 52.43
C PRO A 256 9.88 41.68 51.08
N VAL A 257 8.99 41.85 50.06
CA VAL A 257 8.65 43.11 49.28
C VAL A 257 7.83 42.79 48.00
N GLN A 258 6.93 43.72 47.58
CA GLN A 258 5.95 43.64 46.46
C GLN A 258 6.32 44.62 45.30
N THR A 259 5.61 44.85 44.16
CA THR A 259 4.33 44.34 43.57
C THR A 259 4.55 44.15 42.03
N ASP A 260 3.71 44.35 40.99
CA ASP A 260 2.31 44.79 40.74
C ASP A 260 1.75 44.17 39.41
N ILE A 261 0.57 44.60 38.89
CA ILE A 261 -0.18 43.90 37.79
C ILE A 261 -0.66 44.85 36.61
N PRO A 262 -1.59 44.52 35.65
CA PRO A 262 -1.55 45.00 34.24
C PRO A 262 -2.78 45.91 33.87
N PRO A 263 -3.37 46.04 32.62
CA PRO A 263 -3.90 44.97 31.72
C PRO A 263 -3.96 45.29 30.17
N ALA A 264 -4.65 44.43 29.39
CA ALA A 264 -5.42 44.70 28.12
C ALA A 264 -4.69 45.14 26.81
N SER A 265 -5.14 44.88 25.55
CA SER A 265 -6.22 44.04 24.93
C SER A 265 -6.01 43.84 23.37
N PRO A 266 -6.74 42.94 22.65
CA PRO A 266 -6.39 42.46 21.28
C PRO A 266 -7.25 42.95 20.06
N THR A 267 -6.82 42.63 18.82
CA THR A 267 -7.40 42.98 17.47
C THR A 267 -6.59 42.23 16.35
N ALA A 268 -7.03 41.87 15.11
CA ALA A 268 -8.32 41.61 14.43
C ALA A 268 -8.09 40.83 13.07
N ILE A 269 -9.15 40.48 12.30
CA ILE A 269 -9.18 39.61 11.06
C ILE A 269 -10.51 39.86 10.28
N PRO A 270 -10.79 39.41 9.01
CA PRO A 270 -10.00 38.71 7.94
C PRO A 270 -10.12 39.38 6.53
N VAL A 271 -9.89 38.67 5.38
CA VAL A 271 -10.58 38.84 4.04
C VAL A 271 -10.16 37.77 2.97
N GLN A 272 -11.02 37.53 1.95
CA GLN A 272 -10.86 36.63 0.77
C GLN A 272 -11.23 37.34 -0.57
N THR A 273 -10.86 36.78 -1.74
CA THR A 273 -11.44 37.12 -3.07
C THR A 273 -11.42 35.93 -4.06
N ASP A 274 -12.48 35.76 -4.88
CA ASP A 274 -12.63 34.80 -6.00
C ASP A 274 -12.92 35.53 -7.35
N ILE A 275 -12.58 34.93 -8.52
CA ILE A 275 -13.01 35.39 -9.88
C ILE A 275 -13.25 34.17 -10.84
N PRO A 276 -14.30 34.16 -11.71
CA PRO A 276 -14.71 33.01 -12.58
C PRO A 276 -14.30 33.11 -14.09
N PRO A 277 -14.69 32.15 -15.00
CA PRO A 277 -14.05 31.93 -16.32
C PRO A 277 -14.81 32.47 -17.58
N ALA A 278 -14.27 32.22 -18.78
CA ALA A 278 -14.79 32.66 -20.09
C ALA A 278 -14.85 31.54 -21.18
N SER A 279 -15.44 31.82 -22.36
CA SER A 279 -15.82 30.85 -23.43
C SER A 279 -15.39 31.29 -24.87
N PRO A 280 -15.53 30.44 -25.93
CA PRO A 280 -14.63 30.45 -27.11
C PRO A 280 -15.23 30.84 -28.48
N ALA A 281 -14.35 31.13 -29.47
CA ALA A 281 -14.50 31.01 -30.95
C ALA A 281 -13.26 31.61 -31.67
N PRO A 282 -12.97 31.38 -32.99
CA PRO A 282 -13.37 30.31 -33.93
C PRO A 282 -12.14 29.63 -34.63
N THR A 283 -12.40 28.75 -35.62
CA THR A 283 -11.40 27.89 -36.30
C THR A 283 -10.88 28.43 -37.65
N PRO A 284 -9.58 28.29 -37.98
CA PRO A 284 -9.03 28.38 -39.35
C PRO A 284 -8.67 26.99 -39.96
N THR A 285 -8.68 26.89 -41.29
CA THR A 285 -8.44 25.65 -42.06
C THR A 285 -7.01 25.56 -42.60
N GLU A 286 -6.26 24.47 -42.33
CA GLU A 286 -5.23 23.97 -43.27
C GLU A 286 -4.73 22.53 -42.99
N ARG A 287 -4.16 21.91 -44.03
CA ARG A 287 -3.33 20.67 -44.07
C ARG A 287 -4.02 19.32 -43.77
N PRO A 288 -3.50 18.20 -44.32
CA PRO A 288 -3.94 16.85 -43.96
C PRO A 288 -3.35 16.48 -42.59
N VAL A 289 -4.00 16.93 -41.52
CA VAL A 289 -3.57 16.75 -40.14
C VAL A 289 -3.47 15.25 -39.80
N LEU A 290 -2.29 14.80 -39.37
CA LEU A 290 -2.10 13.47 -38.78
C LEU A 290 -2.77 13.44 -37.41
N THR A 291 -3.98 12.90 -37.32
CA THR A 291 -4.72 12.78 -36.06
C THR A 291 -4.68 11.37 -35.50
N THR A 292 -4.84 11.26 -34.18
CA THR A 292 -5.01 10.00 -33.43
C THR A 292 -6.05 10.19 -32.34
N THR A 293 -6.72 9.13 -31.92
CA THR A 293 -7.56 9.13 -30.72
C THR A 293 -6.73 8.87 -29.46
N VAL A 294 -6.97 9.66 -28.42
CA VAL A 294 -6.41 9.44 -27.08
C VAL A 294 -7.08 8.19 -26.50
N PHE A 295 -6.32 7.10 -26.37
CA PHE A 295 -6.79 5.83 -25.80
C PHE A 295 -7.08 5.96 -24.31
N ASN A 296 -6.21 6.64 -23.57
CA ASN A 296 -6.36 6.87 -22.14
C ASN A 296 -5.97 8.31 -21.79
N GLY A 297 -6.76 8.96 -20.93
CA GLY A 297 -6.53 10.35 -20.56
C GLY A 297 -5.22 10.56 -19.80
N GLY A 298 -4.57 11.70 -20.00
CA GLY A 298 -3.28 11.98 -19.39
C GLY A 298 -2.72 13.36 -19.64
N ASN A 299 -1.52 13.62 -19.11
CA ASN A 299 -0.94 14.96 -19.05
C ASN A 299 -0.20 15.33 -20.35
N VAL A 300 -0.56 16.47 -20.93
CA VAL A 300 0.21 17.21 -21.92
C VAL A 300 1.29 18.01 -21.20
N ARG A 301 2.56 17.90 -21.61
CA ARG A 301 3.70 18.45 -20.86
C ARG A 301 4.58 19.39 -21.66
N ALA A 302 5.27 20.28 -20.95
CA ALA A 302 6.27 21.18 -21.55
C ALA A 302 7.51 20.47 -22.11
N ALA A 303 7.79 19.22 -21.69
CA ALA A 303 8.95 18.44 -22.12
C ALA A 303 8.61 16.94 -22.21
N PRO A 304 9.31 16.13 -23.03
CA PRO A 304 9.08 14.69 -23.21
C PRO A 304 9.65 13.87 -22.04
N ASN A 305 9.18 14.14 -20.82
CA ASN A 305 9.54 13.37 -19.63
C ASN A 305 8.51 13.55 -18.51
N LEU A 306 8.47 12.58 -17.58
CA LEU A 306 7.50 12.55 -16.47
C LEU A 306 7.67 13.69 -15.43
N ARG A 307 8.77 14.46 -15.48
CA ARG A 307 9.04 15.60 -14.58
C ARG A 307 8.67 16.96 -15.20
N GLY A 308 8.50 17.03 -16.53
CA GLY A 308 8.12 18.26 -17.23
C GLY A 308 6.78 18.80 -16.72
N ALA A 309 6.67 20.12 -16.60
CA ALA A 309 5.46 20.80 -16.16
C ALA A 309 4.25 20.36 -16.99
N VAL A 310 3.12 20.13 -16.33
CA VAL A 310 1.85 19.80 -16.99
C VAL A 310 1.26 21.11 -17.51
N LEU A 311 1.05 21.19 -18.82
CA LEU A 311 0.45 22.35 -19.49
C LEU A 311 -1.06 22.21 -19.58
N ASP A 312 -1.54 21.00 -19.85
CA ASP A 312 -2.97 20.65 -19.92
C ASP A 312 -3.13 19.12 -19.72
N GLN A 313 -4.36 18.63 -19.71
CA GLN A 313 -4.69 17.21 -19.77
C GLN A 313 -5.52 16.92 -21.01
N VAL A 314 -5.34 15.73 -21.61
CA VAL A 314 -6.22 15.19 -22.64
C VAL A 314 -7.07 14.07 -22.07
N HIS A 315 -8.30 13.93 -22.56
CA HIS A 315 -9.26 12.91 -22.11
C HIS A 315 -9.33 11.74 -23.09
N ALA A 316 -9.69 10.56 -22.60
CA ALA A 316 -9.92 9.40 -23.46
C ALA A 316 -11.04 9.71 -24.48
N GLY A 317 -10.81 9.35 -25.74
CA GLY A 317 -11.69 9.66 -26.86
C GLY A 317 -11.47 11.05 -27.50
N GLU A 318 -10.65 11.94 -26.93
CA GLU A 318 -10.26 13.17 -27.62
C GLU A 318 -9.43 12.84 -28.87
N ILE A 319 -9.71 13.53 -29.98
CA ILE A 319 -8.88 13.48 -31.19
C ILE A 319 -7.79 14.53 -31.05
N VAL A 320 -6.53 14.13 -31.20
CA VAL A 320 -5.36 15.02 -31.10
C VAL A 320 -4.53 14.96 -32.38
N GLU A 321 -3.95 16.09 -32.75
CA GLU A 321 -3.02 16.25 -33.86
C GLU A 321 -1.61 15.88 -33.43
N LEU A 322 -0.91 15.11 -34.25
CA LEU A 322 0.47 14.69 -34.09
C LEU A 322 1.40 15.66 -34.86
N LEU A 323 2.16 16.46 -34.12
CA LEU A 323 3.09 17.45 -34.66
C LEU A 323 4.53 16.91 -34.81
N GLY A 324 4.85 15.78 -34.15
CA GLY A 324 6.17 15.15 -34.21
C GLY A 324 6.39 14.17 -33.06
N ARG A 325 7.59 13.59 -33.00
CA ARG A 325 8.00 12.62 -31.96
C ARG A 325 9.37 12.93 -31.36
N SER A 326 9.58 12.45 -30.15
CA SER A 326 10.87 12.47 -29.45
C SER A 326 11.84 11.46 -30.08
N PRO A 327 13.18 11.67 -30.01
CA PRO A 327 14.17 10.73 -30.56
C PRO A 327 14.12 9.31 -29.99
N ASP A 328 13.48 9.12 -28.82
CA ASP A 328 13.27 7.82 -28.18
C ASP A 328 11.96 7.11 -28.58
N GLY A 329 11.09 7.76 -29.36
CA GLY A 329 9.80 7.21 -29.82
C GLY A 329 8.72 7.06 -28.72
N ASN A 330 9.02 7.39 -27.46
CA ASN A 330 8.09 7.22 -26.34
C ASN A 330 7.18 8.44 -26.13
N TRP A 331 7.52 9.59 -26.71
CA TRP A 331 6.79 10.85 -26.56
C TRP A 331 6.42 11.46 -27.90
N PHE A 332 5.20 11.96 -27.99
CA PHE A 332 4.62 12.61 -29.16
C PHE A 332 4.33 14.06 -28.80
N TYR A 333 4.78 14.96 -29.64
CA TYR A 333 4.39 16.36 -29.55
C TYR A 333 3.02 16.49 -30.23
N ILE A 334 2.01 16.90 -29.49
CA ILE A 334 0.63 16.96 -29.96
C ILE A 334 0.05 18.37 -29.85
N ARG A 335 -0.95 18.66 -30.68
CA ARG A 335 -1.93 19.74 -30.46
C ARG A 335 -3.27 19.10 -30.11
N ASN A 336 -3.92 19.59 -29.05
CA ASN A 336 -5.23 19.09 -28.63
C ASN A 336 -6.39 19.97 -29.14
N PRO A 337 -7.67 19.56 -28.96
CA PRO A 337 -8.83 20.37 -29.37
C PRO A 337 -8.94 21.76 -28.72
N ARG A 338 -8.19 22.01 -27.64
CA ARG A 338 -8.08 23.32 -26.95
C ARG A 338 -6.98 24.20 -27.55
N ASN A 339 -6.37 23.77 -28.67
CA ASN A 339 -5.22 24.38 -29.33
C ASN A 339 -3.93 24.45 -28.46
N GLN A 340 -3.92 23.77 -27.31
CA GLN A 340 -2.72 23.65 -26.49
C GLN A 340 -1.77 22.63 -27.12
N VAL A 341 -0.50 23.01 -27.23
CA VAL A 341 0.59 22.13 -27.70
C VAL A 341 1.42 21.59 -26.54
N GLY A 342 1.95 20.38 -26.69
CA GLY A 342 2.87 19.79 -25.73
C GLY A 342 3.07 18.29 -25.89
N TRP A 343 3.90 17.72 -25.02
CA TRP A 343 4.36 16.34 -25.08
C TRP A 343 3.43 15.38 -24.33
N THR A 344 2.99 14.33 -25.00
CA THR A 344 2.15 13.24 -24.48
C THR A 344 2.86 11.90 -24.69
N HIS A 345 2.72 10.97 -23.74
CA HIS A 345 3.38 9.67 -23.80
C HIS A 345 2.65 8.70 -24.75
N ARG A 346 3.39 7.87 -25.49
CA ARG A 346 2.87 6.93 -26.51
C ARG A 346 1.69 6.10 -26.02
N THR A 347 1.75 5.59 -24.79
CA THR A 347 0.73 4.71 -24.19
C THR A 347 -0.63 5.38 -23.94
N LEU A 348 -0.76 6.68 -24.22
CA LEU A 348 -2.01 7.43 -24.11
C LEU A 348 -2.69 7.61 -25.49
N LEU A 349 -2.05 7.21 -26.59
CA LEU A 349 -2.48 7.46 -27.97
C LEU A 349 -2.70 6.15 -28.72
N ASN A 350 -3.75 6.07 -29.53
CA ASN A 350 -4.04 4.94 -30.39
C ASN A 350 -3.38 5.14 -31.76
N LEU A 351 -2.10 4.76 -31.87
CA LEU A 351 -1.29 4.98 -33.06
C LEU A 351 -1.29 3.75 -33.98
N ASP A 352 -1.70 3.94 -35.24
CA ASP A 352 -1.59 2.91 -36.27
C ASP A 352 -0.13 2.57 -36.59
N ALA A 353 0.11 1.33 -37.03
CA ALA A 353 1.43 0.87 -37.42
C ALA A 353 1.98 1.68 -38.61
N GLY A 354 3.16 2.30 -38.45
CA GLY A 354 3.80 3.16 -39.46
C GLY A 354 3.50 4.65 -39.34
N VAL A 355 2.72 5.10 -38.35
CA VAL A 355 2.57 6.55 -38.04
C VAL A 355 3.90 7.16 -37.59
N ASP A 356 4.75 6.36 -36.91
CA ASP A 356 6.08 6.77 -36.46
C ASP A 356 7.00 7.27 -37.59
N ASP A 357 6.97 6.62 -38.75
CA ASP A 357 7.83 6.94 -39.89
C ASP A 357 7.33 8.15 -40.69
N ARG A 358 6.15 8.67 -40.35
CA ARG A 358 5.52 9.86 -40.94
C ARG A 358 5.63 11.12 -40.07
N LEU A 359 6.32 11.03 -38.93
CA LEU A 359 6.43 12.11 -37.95
C LEU A 359 7.89 12.54 -37.72
N ASP A 360 8.11 13.84 -37.85
CA ASP A 360 9.42 14.48 -37.64
C ASP A 360 9.95 14.24 -36.23
N VAL A 361 11.25 14.01 -36.13
CA VAL A 361 11.96 13.81 -34.86
C VAL A 361 12.34 15.17 -34.27
N LEU A 362 11.47 15.69 -33.41
CA LEU A 362 11.65 16.95 -32.71
C LEU A 362 12.62 16.77 -31.53
N ARG A 363 13.68 17.59 -31.49
CA ARG A 363 14.57 17.69 -30.34
C ARG A 363 14.03 18.79 -29.40
N PRO A 364 13.75 18.48 -28.12
CA PRO A 364 13.23 19.43 -27.14
C PRO A 364 14.32 20.38 -26.60
#